data_AF-A0A534ZH52-F1
#
_entry.id   AF-A0A534ZH52-F1
#
_cell.length_a   1.000
_cell.length_b   1.000
_cell.length_c   1.000
_cell.angle_alpha   90.00
_cell.angle_beta   90.00
_cell.angle_gamma   90.00
#
_symmetry.space_group_name_H-M   'P 1'
#
loop_
_entity.id
_entity.type
_entity.pdbx_description
1 polymer ?
#
loop_
_entity_poly.entity_id
_entity_poly.type
_entity_poly.pdbx_seq_one_letter_code
_entity_poly.pdbx_strand_id
1 'polypeptide(L)'
;MQDPRETLAKRLRMQARWCAELGSPLYASLLESAAQDLESEGPVWDVLQGFGSEPATSALALRFMASVHRLVLDGTLPDLARHYPSTGGDGDAAAAWPLFRQALVDHQSTVRDLIKRGCQTNEVGRSAALLGGFLEIAHRSKLSLRLLEIGASAGLNLRWDRYRYESTEGAWGDPASPVRFVHAFDVPPPLNRPADVESRKGCDLNPIDPTSEEGALT
;
A
#
# COMPACT_ATOMS: atom_id res chain seq x y z
N MET A 1 -22.98 13.87 -20.56
CA MET A 1 -22.31 13.47 -19.30
C MET A 1 -21.90 12.03 -19.45
N GLN A 2 -20.68 11.69 -19.06
CA GLN A 2 -20.22 10.30 -19.07
C GLN A 2 -20.96 9.54 -17.96
N ASP A 3 -21.34 8.30 -18.21
CA ASP A 3 -22.04 7.48 -17.22
C ASP A 3 -21.14 7.33 -15.96
N PRO A 4 -21.62 7.68 -14.76
CA PRO A 4 -20.87 7.48 -13.53
C PRO A 4 -20.40 6.04 -13.32
N ARG A 5 -21.17 5.04 -13.78
CA ARG A 5 -20.78 3.63 -13.72
C ARG A 5 -19.56 3.36 -14.59
N GLU A 6 -19.63 3.74 -15.86
CA GLU A 6 -18.52 3.58 -16.81
C GLU A 6 -17.24 4.26 -16.29
N THR A 7 -17.38 5.43 -15.67
CA THR A 7 -16.25 6.18 -15.08
C THR A 7 -15.60 5.42 -13.93
N LEU A 8 -16.41 4.86 -13.01
CA LEU A 8 -15.91 4.07 -11.89
C LEU A 8 -15.25 2.76 -12.37
N ALA A 9 -15.88 2.04 -13.30
CA ALA A 9 -15.33 0.82 -13.89
C ALA A 9 -13.94 1.08 -14.52
N LYS A 10 -13.79 2.16 -15.29
CA LYS A 10 -12.50 2.56 -15.88
C LYS A 10 -11.42 2.83 -14.84
N ARG A 11 -11.78 3.46 -13.71
CA ARG A 11 -10.85 3.71 -12.60
C ARG A 11 -10.41 2.42 -11.92
N LEU A 12 -11.34 1.49 -11.67
CA LEU A 12 -11.03 0.18 -11.11
C LEU A 12 -10.07 -0.60 -12.02
N ARG A 13 -10.35 -0.68 -13.33
CA ARG A 13 -9.45 -1.34 -14.29
C ARG A 13 -8.10 -0.65 -14.43
N MET A 14 -8.05 0.67 -14.34
CA MET A 14 -6.77 1.36 -14.34
C MET A 14 -5.94 0.97 -13.11
N GLN A 15 -6.54 0.95 -11.92
CA GLN A 15 -5.84 0.50 -10.73
C GLN A 15 -5.44 -0.98 -10.82
N ALA A 16 -6.28 -1.84 -11.41
CA ALA A 16 -5.98 -3.25 -11.63
C ALA A 16 -4.68 -3.45 -12.43
N ARG A 17 -4.48 -2.66 -13.50
CA ARG A 17 -3.24 -2.68 -14.30
C ARG A 17 -2.01 -2.31 -13.48
N TRP A 18 -2.08 -1.22 -12.71
CA TRP A 18 -0.98 -0.84 -11.82
C TRP A 18 -0.68 -1.89 -10.76
N CYS A 19 -1.71 -2.53 -10.19
CA CYS A 19 -1.52 -3.64 -9.26
C CYS A 19 -0.83 -4.83 -9.93
N ALA A 20 -1.16 -5.16 -11.18
CA ALA A 20 -0.50 -6.24 -11.91
C ALA A 20 0.98 -5.90 -12.19
N GLU A 21 1.26 -4.69 -12.68
CA GLU A 21 2.61 -4.22 -12.97
C GLU A 21 3.50 -4.13 -11.72
N LEU A 22 2.92 -3.78 -10.56
CA LEU A 22 3.62 -3.64 -9.29
C LEU A 22 3.61 -4.93 -8.43
N GLY A 23 3.27 -6.08 -9.01
CA GLY A 23 3.39 -7.38 -8.33
C GLY A 23 2.31 -7.69 -7.30
N SER A 24 1.11 -7.14 -7.45
CA SER A 24 -0.07 -7.38 -6.60
C SER A 24 -1.19 -8.12 -7.36
N PRO A 25 -0.99 -9.41 -7.75
CA PRO A 25 -1.90 -10.14 -8.64
C PRO A 25 -3.31 -10.34 -8.05
N LEU A 26 -3.43 -10.57 -6.73
CA LEU A 26 -4.73 -10.69 -6.07
C LEU A 26 -5.56 -9.41 -6.25
N TYR A 27 -4.97 -8.24 -5.96
CA TYR A 27 -5.67 -6.96 -6.10
C TYR A 27 -5.98 -6.65 -7.55
N ALA A 28 -5.08 -6.98 -8.48
CA ALA A 28 -5.34 -6.81 -9.91
C ALA A 28 -6.60 -7.58 -10.35
N SER A 29 -6.71 -8.85 -9.97
CA SER A 29 -7.86 -9.68 -10.31
C SER A 29 -9.15 -9.21 -9.63
N LEU A 30 -9.11 -8.92 -8.32
CA LEU A 30 -10.29 -8.46 -7.58
C LEU A 30 -10.83 -7.12 -8.11
N LEU A 31 -9.95 -6.20 -8.52
CA LEU A 31 -10.34 -4.93 -9.13
C LEU A 31 -10.96 -5.10 -10.52
N GLU A 32 -10.45 -6.05 -11.32
CA GLU A 32 -11.06 -6.38 -12.62
C GLU A 32 -12.46 -7.00 -12.43
N SER A 33 -12.61 -7.95 -11.49
CA SER A 33 -13.91 -8.52 -11.13
C SER A 33 -14.87 -7.46 -10.58
N ALA A 34 -14.37 -6.51 -9.77
CA ALA A 34 -15.18 -5.41 -9.27
C ALA A 34 -15.66 -4.46 -10.38
N ALA A 35 -14.83 -4.22 -11.40
CA ALA A 35 -15.25 -3.43 -12.57
C ALA A 35 -16.37 -4.14 -13.35
N GLN A 36 -16.24 -5.45 -13.57
CA GLN A 36 -17.24 -6.26 -14.26
C GLN A 36 -18.57 -6.35 -13.49
N ASP A 37 -18.50 -6.51 -12.17
CA ASP A 37 -19.68 -6.49 -11.30
C ASP A 37 -20.39 -5.15 -11.33
N LEU A 38 -19.64 -4.04 -11.28
CA LEU A 38 -20.20 -2.70 -11.37
C LEU A 38 -20.92 -2.45 -12.72
N GLU A 39 -20.37 -2.96 -13.82
CA GLU A 39 -21.00 -2.90 -15.15
C GLU A 39 -22.24 -3.81 -15.26
N SER A 40 -22.26 -4.91 -14.52
CA SER A 40 -23.37 -5.86 -14.46
C SER A 40 -24.43 -5.48 -13.41
N GLU A 41 -24.39 -4.24 -12.90
CA GLU A 41 -25.30 -3.71 -11.88
C GLU A 41 -25.25 -4.46 -10.53
N GLY A 42 -24.07 -4.96 -10.15
CA GLY A 42 -23.83 -5.65 -8.89
C GLY A 42 -23.53 -4.74 -7.68
N PRO A 43 -23.30 -5.33 -6.49
CA PRO A 43 -23.15 -4.61 -5.22
C PRO A 43 -21.97 -3.64 -5.16
N VAL A 44 -20.98 -3.74 -6.06
CA VAL A 44 -19.91 -2.74 -6.15
C VAL A 44 -20.50 -1.34 -6.42
N TRP A 45 -21.58 -1.24 -7.20
CA TRP A 45 -22.28 0.03 -7.42
C TRP A 45 -22.83 0.62 -6.12
N ASP A 46 -23.47 -0.20 -5.28
CA ASP A 46 -24.09 0.24 -4.03
C ASP A 46 -23.07 0.74 -3.01
N VAL A 47 -21.83 0.27 -3.12
CA VAL A 47 -20.69 0.72 -2.31
C VAL A 47 -20.02 1.97 -2.90
N LEU A 48 -19.87 2.07 -4.22
CA LEU A 48 -19.08 3.14 -4.86
C LEU A 48 -19.92 4.33 -5.34
N GLN A 49 -21.24 4.21 -5.42
CA GLN A 49 -22.11 5.31 -5.80
C GLN A 49 -21.92 6.51 -4.85
N GLY A 50 -21.82 7.70 -5.44
CA GLY A 50 -21.51 8.95 -4.74
C GLY A 50 -20.02 9.33 -4.69
N PHE A 51 -19.09 8.41 -4.97
CA PHE A 51 -17.65 8.69 -4.96
C PHE A 51 -17.05 8.98 -6.36
N GLY A 52 -17.84 8.83 -7.44
CA GLY A 52 -17.35 8.96 -8.82
C GLY A 52 -16.84 10.35 -9.20
N SER A 53 -17.27 11.40 -8.50
CA SER A 53 -16.82 12.79 -8.72
C SER A 53 -15.49 13.13 -8.04
N GLU A 54 -14.96 12.25 -7.19
CA GLU A 54 -13.70 12.49 -6.52
C GLU A 54 -12.52 12.59 -7.52
N PRO A 55 -11.48 13.37 -7.21
CA PRO A 55 -10.30 13.47 -8.07
C PRO A 55 -9.58 12.13 -8.18
N ALA A 56 -8.86 11.91 -9.28
CA ALA A 56 -8.09 10.67 -9.49
C ALA A 56 -7.04 10.44 -8.38
N THR A 57 -6.52 11.52 -7.79
CA THR A 57 -5.56 11.49 -6.68
C THR A 57 -6.15 10.98 -5.36
N SER A 58 -7.48 10.81 -5.26
CA SER A 58 -8.15 10.28 -4.06
C SER A 58 -7.91 8.79 -3.82
N ALA A 59 -7.30 8.08 -4.77
CA ALA A 59 -7.02 6.65 -4.68
C ALA A 59 -8.27 5.80 -4.33
N LEU A 60 -9.45 6.15 -4.85
CA LEU A 60 -10.73 5.49 -4.54
C LEU A 60 -10.67 3.96 -4.66
N ALA A 61 -10.07 3.44 -5.74
CA ALA A 61 -9.96 1.99 -5.94
C ALA A 61 -9.14 1.31 -4.84
N LEU A 62 -8.06 1.93 -4.37
CA LEU A 62 -7.25 1.40 -3.26
C LEU A 62 -7.99 1.53 -1.93
N ARG A 63 -8.71 2.63 -1.67
CA ARG A 63 -9.55 2.77 -0.47
C ARG A 63 -10.66 1.72 -0.42
N PHE A 64 -11.26 1.41 -1.57
CA PHE A 64 -12.23 0.33 -1.71
C PHE A 64 -11.61 -1.03 -1.35
N MET A 65 -10.45 -1.38 -1.93
CA MET A 65 -9.76 -2.63 -1.57
C MET A 65 -9.36 -2.67 -0.09
N ALA A 66 -8.83 -1.57 0.44
CA ALA A 66 -8.40 -1.45 1.83
C ALA A 66 -9.58 -1.58 2.81
N SER A 67 -10.78 -1.08 2.46
CA SER A 67 -11.96 -1.19 3.32
C SER A 67 -12.39 -2.63 3.57
N VAL A 68 -12.31 -3.51 2.57
CA VAL A 68 -12.57 -4.95 2.75
C VAL A 68 -11.37 -5.63 3.40
N HIS A 69 -10.14 -5.23 3.06
CA HIS A 69 -8.94 -5.78 3.69
C HIS A 69 -8.87 -5.49 5.19
N ARG A 70 -9.38 -4.34 5.66
CA ARG A 70 -9.53 -4.04 7.09
C ARG A 70 -10.33 -5.11 7.82
N LEU A 71 -11.47 -5.52 7.24
CA LEU A 71 -12.35 -6.57 7.78
C LEU A 71 -11.72 -7.97 7.70
N VAL A 72 -10.80 -8.17 6.76
CA VAL A 72 -9.97 -9.39 6.72
C VAL A 72 -8.94 -9.38 7.86
N LEU A 73 -8.28 -8.24 8.09
CA LEU A 73 -7.22 -8.11 9.10
C LEU A 73 -7.75 -8.14 10.54
N ASP A 74 -8.95 -7.60 10.80
CA ASP A 74 -9.58 -7.66 12.13
C ASP A 74 -10.32 -8.98 12.42
N GLY A 75 -10.32 -9.92 11.47
CA GLY A 75 -10.91 -11.24 11.62
C GLY A 75 -12.42 -11.29 11.38
N THR A 76 -13.06 -10.21 10.93
CA THR A 76 -14.49 -10.21 10.55
C THR A 76 -14.76 -11.14 9.36
N LEU A 77 -13.81 -11.28 8.43
CA LEU A 77 -13.94 -12.10 7.21
C LEU A 77 -12.94 -13.27 7.16
N PRO A 78 -13.05 -14.27 8.07
CA PRO A 78 -12.03 -15.32 8.21
C PRO A 78 -11.94 -16.26 6.99
N ASP A 79 -13.04 -16.47 6.27
CA ASP A 79 -13.00 -17.28 5.04
C ASP A 79 -12.29 -16.54 3.90
N LEU A 80 -12.51 -15.23 3.77
CA LEU A 80 -11.78 -14.40 2.80
C LEU A 80 -10.30 -14.27 3.16
N ALA A 81 -9.97 -14.25 4.46
CA ALA A 81 -8.60 -14.19 4.95
C ALA A 81 -7.73 -15.37 4.46
N ARG A 82 -8.32 -16.54 4.19
CA ARG A 82 -7.62 -17.70 3.63
C ARG A 82 -7.06 -17.47 2.23
N HIS A 83 -7.52 -16.42 1.54
CA HIS A 83 -7.09 -16.07 0.20
C HIS A 83 -6.23 -14.81 0.14
N TYR A 84 -6.00 -14.13 1.27
CA TYR A 84 -5.16 -12.94 1.34
C TYR A 84 -3.73 -13.31 1.76
N PRO A 85 -2.69 -13.14 0.90
CA PRO A 85 -1.31 -13.45 1.27
C PRO A 85 -0.80 -12.69 2.50
N SER A 86 -1.31 -11.48 2.73
CA SER A 86 -0.98 -10.65 3.91
C SER A 86 -1.43 -11.27 5.24
N THR A 87 -2.37 -12.21 5.21
CA THR A 87 -2.82 -13.01 6.36
C THR A 87 -2.39 -14.47 6.26
N GLY A 88 -1.43 -14.79 5.38
CA GLY A 88 -0.94 -16.15 5.15
C GLY A 88 -1.79 -17.00 4.21
N GLY A 89 -2.73 -16.38 3.48
CA GLY A 89 -3.59 -17.03 2.51
C GLY A 89 -2.92 -17.40 1.18
N ASP A 90 -3.64 -18.16 0.35
CA ASP A 90 -3.12 -18.76 -0.89
C ASP A 90 -3.02 -17.79 -2.09
N GLY A 91 -3.66 -16.63 -2.03
CA GLY A 91 -3.70 -15.67 -3.14
C GLY A 91 -4.66 -16.06 -4.27
N ASP A 92 -5.53 -17.05 -4.08
CA ASP A 92 -6.51 -17.47 -5.08
C ASP A 92 -7.62 -16.42 -5.24
N ALA A 93 -7.44 -15.55 -6.25
CA ALA A 93 -8.38 -14.49 -6.54
C ALA A 93 -9.76 -14.99 -7.03
N ALA A 94 -9.81 -16.14 -7.70
CA ALA A 94 -11.06 -16.70 -8.21
C ALA A 94 -11.94 -17.21 -7.06
N ALA A 95 -11.33 -17.84 -6.06
CA ALA A 95 -11.99 -18.24 -4.82
C ALA A 95 -12.32 -17.03 -3.92
N ALA A 96 -11.44 -16.01 -3.88
CA ALA A 96 -11.66 -14.80 -3.09
C ALA A 96 -12.83 -13.96 -3.60
N TRP A 97 -13.04 -13.85 -4.91
CA TRP A 97 -14.02 -12.91 -5.48
C TRP A 97 -15.46 -13.10 -4.99
N PRO A 98 -16.06 -14.31 -4.99
CA PRO A 98 -17.41 -14.52 -4.46
C PRO A 98 -17.55 -14.09 -3.00
N LEU A 99 -16.54 -14.36 -2.17
CA LEU A 99 -16.50 -13.97 -0.75
C LEU A 99 -16.36 -12.46 -0.58
N PHE A 100 -15.48 -11.84 -1.38
CA PHE A 100 -15.31 -10.39 -1.41
C PHE A 100 -16.62 -9.70 -1.81
N ARG A 101 -17.27 -10.16 -2.89
CA ARG A 101 -18.55 -9.64 -3.37
C ARG A 101 -19.65 -9.78 -2.32
N GLN A 102 -19.71 -10.91 -1.61
CA GLN A 102 -20.67 -11.12 -0.53
C GLN A 102 -20.42 -10.16 0.64
N ALA A 103 -19.15 -9.92 1.01
CA ALA A 103 -18.80 -8.95 2.04
C ALA A 103 -19.27 -7.52 1.73
N LEU A 104 -19.32 -7.13 0.44
CA LEU A 104 -19.88 -5.83 0.03
C LEU A 104 -21.38 -5.71 0.32
N VAL A 105 -22.12 -6.82 0.30
CA VAL A 105 -23.54 -6.88 0.64
C VAL A 105 -23.70 -6.87 2.15
N ASP A 106 -23.01 -7.76 2.85
CA ASP A 106 -23.20 -8.00 4.28
C ASP A 106 -22.67 -6.85 5.15
N HIS A 107 -21.64 -6.14 4.67
CA HIS A 107 -20.96 -5.07 5.41
C HIS A 107 -21.00 -3.72 4.67
N GLN A 108 -22.00 -3.49 3.82
CA GLN A 108 -22.08 -2.32 2.93
C GLN A 108 -21.86 -0.99 3.68
N SER A 109 -22.52 -0.77 4.81
CA SER A 109 -22.40 0.47 5.58
C SER A 109 -20.98 0.69 6.12
N THR A 110 -20.41 -0.33 6.74
CA THR A 110 -19.04 -0.33 7.28
C THR A 110 -18.02 -0.07 6.18
N VAL A 111 -18.12 -0.77 5.06
CA VAL A 111 -17.25 -0.59 3.89
C VAL A 111 -17.33 0.84 3.36
N ARG A 112 -18.55 1.39 3.19
CA ARG A 112 -18.74 2.78 2.74
C ARG A 112 -18.17 3.81 3.71
N ASP A 113 -18.26 3.56 5.03
CA ASP A 113 -17.67 4.44 6.04
C ASP A 113 -16.14 4.39 6.04
N LEU A 114 -15.56 3.21 5.83
CA LEU A 114 -14.11 3.05 5.69
C LEU A 114 -13.59 3.73 4.41
N ILE A 115 -14.31 3.65 3.28
CA ILE A 115 -13.92 4.33 2.04
C ILE A 115 -13.80 5.84 2.23
N LYS A 116 -14.59 6.46 3.11
CA LYS A 116 -14.50 7.91 3.37
C LYS A 116 -13.17 8.32 4.02
N ARG A 117 -12.43 7.38 4.63
CA ARG A 117 -11.10 7.66 5.19
C ARG A 117 -10.13 7.97 4.05
N GLY A 118 -9.25 8.95 4.25
CA GLY A 118 -8.23 9.31 3.27
C GLY A 118 -7.21 8.18 3.08
N CYS A 119 -6.48 8.22 1.96
CA CYS A 119 -5.34 7.33 1.75
C CYS A 119 -4.04 8.04 2.19
N GLN A 120 -3.24 7.39 3.03
CA GLN A 120 -1.93 7.88 3.46
C GLN A 120 -0.86 6.81 3.17
N THR A 121 -0.15 6.98 2.06
CA THR A 121 0.74 5.93 1.55
C THR A 121 2.08 5.89 2.29
N ASN A 122 2.45 4.71 2.81
CA ASN A 122 3.81 4.38 3.20
C ASN A 122 4.48 3.53 2.13
N GLU A 123 4.82 4.11 0.97
CA GLU A 123 5.57 3.37 -0.07
C GLU A 123 7.01 3.21 0.42
N VAL A 124 7.33 2.05 1.02
CA VAL A 124 8.62 1.75 1.66
C VAL A 124 9.72 1.56 0.60
N GLY A 125 9.37 1.21 -0.65
CA GLY A 125 10.30 1.14 -1.78
C GLY A 125 11.04 2.45 -2.06
N ARG A 126 10.45 3.61 -1.76
CA ARG A 126 11.13 4.92 -1.80
C ARG A 126 12.39 4.97 -0.96
N SER A 127 12.46 4.20 0.14
CA SER A 127 13.68 4.10 0.95
C SER A 127 14.85 3.50 0.17
N ALA A 128 14.61 2.60 -0.79
CA ALA A 128 15.65 2.09 -1.68
C ALA A 128 16.09 3.14 -2.70
N ALA A 129 15.14 3.83 -3.33
CA ALA A 129 15.43 4.90 -4.28
C ALA A 129 16.26 6.04 -3.66
N LEU A 130 16.01 6.38 -2.39
CA LEU A 130 16.69 7.47 -1.69
C LEU A 130 18.04 7.08 -1.06
N LEU A 131 18.31 5.78 -0.88
CA LEU A 131 19.51 5.28 -0.20
C LEU A 131 20.80 5.92 -0.72
N GLY A 132 20.99 5.91 -2.04
CA GLY A 132 22.21 6.45 -2.66
C GLY A 132 22.46 7.93 -2.33
N GLY A 133 21.39 8.73 -2.29
CA GLY A 133 21.46 10.13 -1.90
C GLY A 133 21.89 10.30 -0.44
N PHE A 134 21.33 9.52 0.47
CA PHE A 134 21.71 9.55 1.87
C PHE A 134 23.18 9.15 2.08
N LEU A 135 23.64 8.09 1.42
CA LEU A 135 25.04 7.64 1.50
C LEU A 135 26.01 8.66 0.93
N GLU A 136 25.66 9.32 -0.18
CA GLU A 136 26.48 10.38 -0.79
C GLU A 136 26.58 11.62 0.12
N ILE A 137 25.45 12.07 0.69
CA ILE A 137 25.42 13.24 1.58
C ILE A 137 26.25 12.99 2.83
N ALA A 138 26.06 11.84 3.50
CA ALA A 138 26.85 11.46 4.67
C ALA A 138 28.34 11.37 4.32
N HIS A 139 28.68 10.77 3.18
CA HIS A 139 30.06 10.62 2.75
C HIS A 139 30.76 11.96 2.48
N ARG A 140 30.09 12.93 1.84
CA ARG A 140 30.66 14.25 1.53
C ARG A 140 30.75 15.14 2.77
N SER A 141 29.70 15.16 3.58
CA SER A 141 29.61 16.04 4.74
C SER A 141 30.42 15.54 5.93
N LYS A 142 30.63 14.21 6.04
CA LYS A 142 31.18 13.55 7.24
C LYS A 142 30.33 13.81 8.50
N LEU A 143 29.03 14.08 8.31
CA LEU A 143 28.07 14.34 9.38
C LEU A 143 26.98 13.26 9.40
N SER A 144 26.41 13.03 10.57
CA SER A 144 25.20 12.24 10.74
C SER A 144 23.99 12.97 10.13
N LEU A 145 23.02 12.19 9.66
CA LEU A 145 21.82 12.69 8.98
C LEU A 145 20.72 12.99 10.00
N ARG A 146 20.05 14.13 9.82
CA ARG A 146 18.79 14.47 10.51
C ARG A 146 17.67 14.47 9.49
N LEU A 147 16.67 13.62 9.70
CA LEU A 147 15.58 13.42 8.74
C LEU A 147 14.34 14.19 9.17
N LEU A 148 13.77 14.94 8.24
CA LEU A 148 12.48 15.62 8.38
C LEU A 148 11.60 15.19 7.20
N GLU A 149 10.51 14.47 7.48
CA GLU A 149 9.58 14.00 6.45
C GLU A 149 8.21 14.67 6.62
N ILE A 150 7.68 15.25 5.55
CA ILE A 150 6.33 15.82 5.49
C ILE A 150 5.42 14.79 4.79
N GLY A 151 4.26 14.51 5.38
CA GLY A 151 3.40 13.40 4.95
C GLY A 151 3.97 12.05 5.37
N ALA A 152 4.50 11.97 6.59
CA ALA A 152 5.22 10.80 7.07
C ALA A 152 4.33 9.57 7.31
N SER A 153 3.01 9.72 7.35
CA SER A 153 2.03 8.66 7.64
C SER A 153 2.39 7.84 8.88
N ALA A 154 2.79 6.57 8.72
CA ALA A 154 3.21 5.68 9.81
C ALA A 154 4.72 5.76 10.12
N GLY A 155 5.43 6.69 9.47
CA GLY A 155 6.84 6.96 9.65
C GLY A 155 7.75 5.87 9.08
N LEU A 156 7.28 5.01 8.18
CA LEU A 156 8.07 3.86 7.71
C LEU A 156 9.28 4.29 6.87
N ASN A 157 9.20 5.36 6.08
CA ASN A 157 10.35 5.84 5.29
C ASN A 157 11.41 6.57 6.14
N LEU A 158 11.04 7.12 7.30
CA LEU A 158 12.00 7.61 8.30
C LEU A 158 12.90 6.51 8.86
N ARG A 159 12.57 5.23 8.63
CA ARG A 159 13.32 4.07 9.12
C ARG A 159 14.19 3.41 8.04
N TRP A 160 14.50 4.09 6.94
CA TRP A 160 15.33 3.55 5.85
C TRP A 160 16.65 2.94 6.35
N ASP A 161 17.28 3.53 7.38
CA ASP A 161 18.51 3.06 8.01
C ASP A 161 18.37 1.73 8.77
N ARG A 162 17.13 1.24 8.96
CA ARG A 162 16.80 -0.03 9.63
C ARG A 162 16.47 -1.15 8.65
N TYR A 163 16.50 -0.89 7.35
CA TYR A 163 16.22 -1.88 6.32
C TYR A 163 17.50 -2.48 5.77
N ARG A 164 17.35 -3.61 5.07
CA ARG A 164 18.44 -4.29 4.37
C ARG A 164 18.35 -4.02 2.88
N TYR A 165 19.46 -3.64 2.27
CA TYR A 165 19.57 -3.37 0.85
C TYR A 165 20.64 -4.27 0.25
N GLU A 166 20.29 -4.98 -0.82
CA GLU A 166 21.13 -6.02 -1.40
C GLU A 166 21.22 -5.85 -2.92
N SER A 167 22.45 -5.91 -3.42
CA SER A 167 22.76 -5.95 -4.84
C SER A 167 23.82 -7.00 -5.14
N THR A 168 24.11 -7.21 -6.42
CA THR A 168 25.21 -8.05 -6.87
C THR A 168 26.59 -7.52 -6.45
N GLU A 169 26.70 -6.22 -6.13
CA GLU A 169 27.96 -5.56 -5.78
C GLU A 169 28.17 -5.43 -4.26
N GLY A 170 27.17 -5.80 -3.45
CA GLY A 170 27.28 -5.78 -1.99
C GLY A 170 25.94 -5.60 -1.29
N ALA A 171 26.02 -5.22 -0.02
CA ALA A 171 24.84 -4.98 0.79
C ALA A 171 25.07 -3.87 1.81
N TRP A 172 24.00 -3.17 2.18
CA TRP A 172 24.00 -2.12 3.20
C TRP A 172 22.86 -2.35 4.19
N GLY A 173 23.08 -1.95 5.44
CA GLY A 173 22.11 -2.08 6.53
C GLY A 173 22.15 -3.43 7.25
N ASP A 174 21.27 -3.59 8.24
CA ASP A 174 21.26 -4.73 9.16
C ASP A 174 20.94 -6.06 8.43
N PRO A 175 21.84 -7.05 8.43
CA PRO A 175 21.56 -8.38 7.86
C PRO A 175 20.34 -9.08 8.47
N ALA A 176 19.96 -8.74 9.71
CA ALA A 176 18.83 -9.32 10.42
C ALA A 176 17.50 -8.60 10.15
N SER A 177 17.49 -7.51 9.38
CA SER A 177 16.25 -6.80 9.05
C SER A 177 15.29 -7.72 8.28
N PRO A 178 14.00 -7.81 8.69
CA PRO A 178 12.98 -8.54 7.96
C PRO A 178 12.53 -7.80 6.68
N VAL A 179 12.75 -6.48 6.61
CA VAL A 179 12.49 -5.68 5.42
C VAL A 179 13.75 -5.66 4.58
N ARG A 180 13.69 -6.29 3.41
CA ARG A 180 14.82 -6.50 2.51
C ARG A 180 14.47 -6.03 1.11
N PHE A 181 15.32 -5.18 0.55
CA PHE A 181 15.27 -4.76 -0.83
C PHE A 181 16.33 -5.52 -1.62
N VAL A 182 15.91 -6.63 -2.21
CA VAL A 182 16.75 -7.46 -3.08
C VAL A 182 16.42 -7.10 -4.52
N HIS A 183 17.44 -6.78 -5.33
CA HIS A 183 17.28 -6.36 -6.73
C HIS A 183 16.54 -5.02 -6.93
N ALA A 184 16.62 -4.11 -5.95
CA ALA A 184 16.03 -2.78 -6.07
C ALA A 184 16.84 -1.79 -6.93
N PHE A 185 17.97 -2.23 -7.51
CA PHE A 185 18.91 -1.38 -8.22
C PHE A 185 19.36 -2.04 -9.52
N ASP A 186 19.24 -1.31 -10.63
CA ASP A 186 19.94 -1.66 -11.87
C ASP A 186 21.44 -1.35 -11.74
N VAL A 187 21.75 -0.18 -11.16
CA VAL A 187 23.10 0.22 -10.77
C VAL A 187 23.06 0.55 -9.27
N PRO A 188 23.73 -0.23 -8.41
CA PRO A 188 23.65 -0.02 -6.98
C PRO A 188 24.39 1.26 -6.57
N PRO A 189 23.91 1.97 -5.52
CA PRO A 189 24.68 3.05 -4.94
C PRO A 189 25.96 2.49 -4.26
N PRO A 190 26.89 3.35 -3.80
CA PRO A 190 28.10 2.88 -3.12
C PRO A 190 27.79 2.30 -1.72
N LEU A 191 27.38 1.03 -1.69
CA LEU A 191 26.92 0.30 -0.50
C LEU A 191 28.01 0.08 0.57
N ASN A 192 29.26 0.44 0.27
CA ASN A 192 30.37 0.41 1.21
C ASN A 192 30.49 1.69 2.06
N ARG A 193 29.65 2.71 1.82
CA ARG A 193 29.71 3.97 2.56
C ARG A 193 28.88 3.91 3.85
N PRO A 194 29.44 4.34 4.99
CA PRO A 194 28.67 4.44 6.23
C PRO A 194 27.75 5.66 6.18
N ALA A 195 26.61 5.55 6.87
CA ALA A 195 25.73 6.66 7.17
C ALA A 195 25.05 6.39 8.52
N ASP A 196 24.99 7.41 9.36
CA ASP A 196 24.33 7.36 10.66
C ASP A 196 23.17 8.35 10.68
N VAL A 197 22.05 7.96 11.28
CA VAL A 197 20.89 8.84 11.50
C VAL A 197 20.92 9.33 12.94
N GLU A 198 21.15 10.63 13.14
CA GLU A 198 21.17 11.27 14.45
C GLU A 198 19.75 11.46 14.99
N SER A 199 18.81 11.90 14.15
CA SER A 199 17.42 12.09 14.53
C SER A 199 16.46 12.01 13.35
N ARG A 200 15.20 11.73 13.66
CA ARG A 200 14.09 11.60 12.71
C ARG A 200 12.88 12.31 13.28
N LYS A 201 12.25 13.16 12.48
CA LYS A 201 10.94 13.75 12.81
C LYS A 201 10.03 13.67 11.59
N GLY A 202 8.83 13.18 11.80
CA GLY A 202 7.76 13.17 10.81
C GLY A 202 6.72 14.23 11.15
N CYS A 203 6.11 14.81 10.12
CA CYS A 203 4.91 15.60 10.24
C CYS A 203 3.85 15.02 9.30
N ASP A 204 2.65 14.78 9.80
CA ASP A 204 1.52 14.31 9.01
C ASP A 204 0.22 14.91 9.55
N LEU A 205 -0.81 15.02 8.70
CA LEU A 205 -2.13 15.47 9.09
C LEU A 205 -2.83 14.47 10.01
N ASN A 206 -2.63 13.16 9.78
CA ASN A 206 -3.22 12.09 10.57
C ASN A 206 -2.14 11.03 10.85
N PRO A 207 -1.17 11.29 11.74
CA PRO A 207 -0.08 10.34 11.99
C PRO A 207 -0.62 9.00 12.48
N ILE A 208 -0.08 7.91 11.93
CA ILE A 208 -0.46 6.54 12.28
C ILE A 208 0.63 5.96 13.19
N ASP A 209 0.23 5.34 14.31
CA ASP A 209 1.15 4.56 15.14
C ASP A 209 1.04 3.08 14.77
N PRO A 210 1.96 2.53 13.94
CA PRO A 210 1.91 1.13 13.52
C PRO A 210 2.20 0.14 14.66
N THR A 211 2.58 0.63 15.86
CA THR A 211 2.77 -0.22 17.04
C THR A 211 1.51 -0.38 17.89
N SER A 212 0.48 0.43 17.60
CA SER A 212 -0.85 0.29 18.19
C SER A 212 -1.68 -0.76 17.42
N GLU A 213 -2.63 -1.41 18.11
CA GLU A 213 -3.54 -2.38 17.47
C GLU A 213 -4.32 -1.75 16.31
N GLU A 214 -4.86 -0.53 16.49
CA GLU A 214 -5.62 0.16 15.44
C GLU A 214 -4.74 0.58 14.27
N GLY A 215 -3.56 1.14 14.56
CA GLY A 215 -2.65 1.62 13.53
C GLY A 215 -1.98 0.49 12.74
N ALA A 216 -1.83 -0.70 13.31
CA ALA A 216 -1.38 -1.90 12.60
C ALA A 216 -2.40 -2.40 11.56
N LEU A 217 -3.65 -1.95 11.66
CA LEU A 217 -4.75 -2.34 10.77
C LEU A 217 -5.18 -1.21 9.81
N THR A 218 -4.55 -0.02 9.91
CA THR A 218 -4.91 1.19 9.14
C THR A 218 -4.08 1.37 7.87
#